data_AF-A0A2U3P2J7-F1
#
_entry.id   AF-A0A2U3P2J7-F1
#
_cell.length_a   1.000
_cell.length_b   1.000
_cell.length_c   1.000
_cell.angle_alpha   90.00
_cell.angle_beta   90.00
_cell.angle_gamma   90.00
#
_symmetry.space_group_name_H-M   'P 1'
#
loop_
_entity.id
_entity.type
_entity.pdbx_description
1 polymer ?
#
loop_
_entity_poly.entity_id
_entity_poly.type
_entity_poly.pdbx_seq_one_letter_code
_entity_poly.pdbx_strand_id
1 'polypeptide(L)'
;MSNDERVGAADFRRALALIQHGERGDEAGMRVIVDDEVIPADRLPQLIRATVSILWQLVAQLCEPDEVAEIGETLAQASAADEFDLDLDNRLVARMAMAQHAEDPSAEYEVLRDAATAPDGLVRLALTAAGVVSAMLPQLRTDIGRQLLNNLAMQALREESS
;
A
#
# COMPACT_ATOMS: atom_id res chain seq x y z
N MET A 1 -1.20 17.56 17.81
CA MET A 1 -1.36 16.42 16.89
C MET A 1 -1.75 17.03 15.56
N SER A 2 -0.77 17.16 14.66
CA SER A 2 -0.91 17.90 13.39
C SER A 2 -1.80 17.10 12.45
N ASN A 3 -2.60 17.79 11.63
CA ASN A 3 -3.39 17.21 10.54
C ASN A 3 -2.55 16.42 9.52
N ASP A 4 -1.21 16.46 9.61
CA ASP A 4 -0.28 15.75 8.72
C ASP A 4 -0.29 14.23 8.83
N GLU A 5 -0.82 13.64 9.92
CA GLU A 5 -0.81 12.18 10.10
C GLU A 5 -1.94 11.45 9.38
N ARG A 6 -2.96 12.18 8.88
CA ARG A 6 -4.11 11.57 8.20
C ARG A 6 -3.82 11.35 6.72
N VAL A 7 -4.23 10.19 6.23
CA VAL A 7 -4.25 9.89 4.79
C VAL A 7 -5.30 10.79 4.13
N GLY A 8 -4.86 11.55 3.12
CA GLY A 8 -5.73 12.41 2.31
C GLY A 8 -5.90 11.88 0.89
N ALA A 9 -6.79 12.52 0.14
CA ALA A 9 -7.08 12.17 -1.25
C ALA A 9 -5.82 12.20 -2.16
N ALA A 10 -4.90 13.15 -1.91
CA ALA A 10 -3.64 13.23 -2.63
C ALA A 10 -2.72 12.01 -2.36
N ASP A 11 -2.78 11.41 -1.17
CA ASP A 11 -2.00 10.20 -0.86
C ASP A 11 -2.59 8.98 -1.55
N PHE A 12 -3.92 8.86 -1.61
CA PHE A 12 -4.62 7.82 -2.37
C PHE A 12 -4.30 7.90 -3.87
N ARG A 13 -4.35 9.11 -4.45
CA ARG A 13 -3.98 9.32 -5.86
C ARG A 13 -2.54 8.87 -6.13
N ARG A 14 -1.59 9.27 -5.28
CA ARG A 14 -0.18 8.87 -5.42
C ARG A 14 0.01 7.37 -5.25
N ALA A 15 -0.68 6.74 -4.30
CA ALA A 15 -0.63 5.30 -4.09
C ALA A 15 -1.17 4.51 -5.30
N LEU A 16 -2.30 4.94 -5.88
CA LEU A 16 -2.85 4.33 -7.08
C LEU A 16 -1.89 4.42 -8.27
N ALA A 17 -1.32 5.60 -8.50
CA ALA A 17 -0.36 5.77 -9.58
C ALA A 17 0.94 4.98 -9.31
N LEU A 18 1.37 4.83 -8.06
CA LEU A 18 2.50 3.96 -7.69
C LEU A 18 2.22 2.48 -7.97
N ILE A 19 1.04 1.98 -7.60
CA ILE A 19 0.59 0.61 -7.90
C ILE A 19 0.61 0.39 -9.42
N GLN A 20 0.05 1.32 -10.19
CA GLN A 20 0.03 1.26 -11.66
C GLN A 20 1.43 1.33 -12.29
N HIS A 21 2.37 2.05 -11.69
CA HIS A 21 3.77 2.09 -12.14
C HIS A 21 4.49 0.77 -11.88
N GLY A 22 4.27 0.16 -10.70
CA GLY A 22 4.81 -1.16 -10.36
C GLY A 22 4.37 -2.25 -11.34
N GLU A 23 3.13 -2.19 -11.85
CA GLU A 23 2.65 -3.10 -12.90
C GLU A 23 3.41 -2.97 -14.23
N ARG A 24 4.02 -1.82 -14.52
CA ARG A 24 4.74 -1.57 -15.79
C ARG A 24 6.21 -2.03 -15.76
N GLY A 25 6.71 -2.48 -14.61
CA GLY A 25 8.07 -3.04 -14.47
C GLY A 25 9.19 -2.01 -14.52
N ASP A 26 8.91 -0.75 -14.20
CA ASP A 26 9.91 0.32 -14.18
C ASP A 26 10.53 0.43 -12.78
N GLU A 27 11.61 -0.33 -12.55
CA GLU A 27 12.35 -0.38 -11.28
C GLU A 27 13.37 0.79 -11.14
N ALA A 28 13.44 1.71 -12.10
CA ALA A 28 14.51 2.70 -12.17
C ALA A 28 14.26 3.93 -11.26
N GLY A 29 14.84 3.89 -10.06
CA GLY A 29 15.51 5.06 -9.48
C GLY A 29 14.83 5.78 -8.32
N MET A 30 14.81 5.14 -7.13
CA MET A 30 15.05 5.66 -5.76
C MET A 30 14.62 7.09 -5.35
N ARG A 31 13.67 7.68 -6.06
CA ARG A 31 12.73 8.68 -5.61
C ARG A 31 11.41 8.14 -6.09
N VAL A 32 10.43 8.00 -5.20
CA VAL A 32 9.09 7.63 -5.62
C VAL A 32 8.57 8.82 -6.43
N ILE A 33 8.80 8.77 -7.75
CA ILE A 33 8.35 9.76 -8.71
C ILE A 33 7.02 9.23 -9.24
N VAL A 34 5.96 9.91 -8.87
CA VAL A 34 4.61 9.59 -9.34
C VAL A 34 4.13 10.81 -10.11
N ASP A 35 3.75 10.63 -11.37
CA ASP A 35 3.33 11.74 -12.24
C ASP A 35 4.33 12.93 -12.28
N ASP A 36 5.63 12.63 -12.42
CA ASP A 36 6.75 13.59 -12.39
C ASP A 36 6.94 14.35 -11.05
N GLU A 37 6.21 13.99 -9.99
CA GLU A 37 6.33 14.55 -8.64
C GLU A 37 7.25 13.68 -7.76
N VAL A 38 8.32 14.26 -7.22
CA VAL A 38 9.13 13.62 -6.17
C VAL A 38 8.34 13.67 -4.86
N ILE A 39 7.96 12.51 -4.32
CA ILE A 39 7.23 12.46 -3.04
C ILE A 39 8.16 12.86 -1.89
N PRO A 40 7.77 13.85 -1.07
CA PRO A 40 8.52 14.24 0.13
C PRO A 40 8.65 13.08 1.14
N ALA A 41 9.80 12.96 1.79
CA ALA A 41 10.09 11.85 2.71
C ALA A 41 9.11 11.77 3.90
N ASP A 42 8.65 12.92 4.39
CA ASP A 42 7.65 13.06 5.45
C ASP A 42 6.23 12.62 5.02
N ARG A 43 6.00 12.43 3.72
CA ARG A 43 4.73 11.92 3.16
C ARG A 43 4.76 10.43 2.86
N LEU A 44 5.92 9.77 2.90
CA LEU A 44 6.04 8.33 2.69
C LEU A 44 5.18 7.51 3.66
N PRO A 45 5.05 7.84 4.95
CA PRO A 45 4.16 7.10 5.85
C PRO A 45 2.70 7.08 5.39
N GLN A 46 2.17 8.22 4.94
CA GLN A 46 0.80 8.37 4.46
C GLN A 46 0.61 7.66 3.14
N LEU A 47 1.62 7.69 2.25
CA LEU A 47 1.63 6.92 1.02
C LEU A 47 1.55 5.41 1.30
N ILE A 48 2.37 4.89 2.20
CA ILE A 48 2.34 3.46 2.59
C ILE A 48 0.96 3.08 3.13
N ARG A 49 0.41 3.89 4.04
CA ARG A 49 -0.94 3.67 4.59
C ARG A 49 -2.01 3.69 3.51
N ALA A 50 -1.94 4.64 2.57
CA ALA A 50 -2.88 4.73 1.46
C ALA A 50 -2.80 3.48 0.56
N THR A 51 -1.59 3.04 0.21
CA THR A 51 -1.36 1.83 -0.61
C THR A 51 -1.96 0.59 0.04
N VAL A 52 -1.74 0.38 1.34
CA VAL A 52 -2.29 -0.78 2.05
C VAL A 52 -3.81 -0.64 2.28
N SER A 53 -4.32 0.58 2.43
CA SER A 53 -5.76 0.81 2.48
C SER A 53 -6.42 0.45 1.15
N ILE A 54 -5.79 0.79 0.02
CA ILE A 54 -6.25 0.39 -1.32
C ILE A 54 -6.27 -1.14 -1.46
N LEU A 55 -5.28 -1.86 -0.92
CA LEU A 55 -5.32 -3.34 -0.90
C LEU A 55 -6.62 -3.84 -0.29
N TRP A 56 -6.96 -3.40 0.92
CA TRP A 56 -8.17 -3.84 1.61
C TRP A 56 -9.45 -3.38 0.92
N GLN A 57 -9.47 -2.18 0.34
CA GLN A 57 -10.60 -1.70 -0.47
C GLN A 57 -10.82 -2.57 -1.70
N LEU A 58 -9.74 -3.01 -2.36
CA LEU A 58 -9.82 -3.86 -3.55
C LEU A 58 -10.21 -5.29 -3.18
N VAL A 59 -9.62 -5.86 -2.12
CA VAL A 59 -9.99 -7.18 -1.58
C VAL A 59 -11.47 -7.22 -1.22
N ALA A 60 -11.98 -6.21 -0.52
CA ALA A 60 -13.41 -6.13 -0.16
C ALA A 60 -14.35 -5.98 -1.38
N GLN A 61 -13.86 -5.50 -2.52
CA GLN A 61 -14.66 -5.30 -3.74
C GLN A 61 -14.57 -6.48 -4.71
N LEU A 62 -13.46 -7.20 -4.72
CA LEU A 62 -13.14 -8.24 -5.71
C LEU A 62 -13.27 -9.66 -5.18
N CYS A 63 -13.25 -9.85 -3.86
CA CYS A 63 -13.24 -11.16 -3.22
C CYS A 63 -14.56 -11.44 -2.48
N GLU A 64 -14.96 -12.70 -2.49
CA GLU A 64 -16.04 -13.22 -1.64
C GLU A 64 -15.59 -13.25 -0.17
N PRO A 65 -16.51 -13.23 0.83
CA PRO A 65 -16.15 -13.12 2.24
C PRO A 65 -15.18 -14.19 2.76
N ASP A 66 -15.25 -15.41 2.24
CA ASP A 66 -14.34 -16.51 2.58
C ASP A 66 -12.93 -16.31 1.99
N GLU A 67 -12.83 -15.80 0.75
CA GLU A 67 -11.57 -15.42 0.13
C GLU A 67 -10.89 -14.26 0.90
N VAL A 68 -11.67 -13.28 1.37
CA VAL A 68 -11.16 -12.19 2.22
C VAL A 68 -10.57 -12.75 3.52
N ALA A 69 -11.23 -13.73 4.15
CA ALA A 69 -10.75 -14.36 5.37
C ALA A 69 -9.45 -15.15 5.13
N GLU A 70 -9.34 -15.88 4.02
CA GLU A 70 -8.12 -16.61 3.64
C GLU A 70 -6.93 -15.67 3.38
N ILE A 71 -7.18 -14.53 2.71
CA ILE A 71 -6.19 -13.47 2.51
C ILE A 71 -5.74 -12.91 3.87
N GLY A 72 -6.67 -12.66 4.79
CA GLY A 72 -6.37 -12.20 6.14
C GLY A 72 -5.50 -13.19 6.94
N GLU A 73 -5.82 -14.48 6.87
CA GLU A 73 -5.02 -15.53 7.50
C GLU A 73 -3.62 -15.61 6.90
N THR A 74 -3.51 -15.55 5.57
CA THR A 74 -2.22 -15.56 4.88
C THR A 74 -1.36 -14.36 5.29
N LEU A 75 -1.94 -13.16 5.38
CA LEU A 75 -1.24 -11.96 5.84
C LEU A 75 -0.85 -12.05 7.32
N ALA A 76 -1.69 -12.66 8.16
CA ALA A 76 -1.37 -12.89 9.57
C ALA A 76 -0.13 -13.80 9.71
N GLN A 77 -0.09 -14.90 8.97
CA GLN A 77 1.05 -15.82 8.95
C GLN A 77 2.30 -15.14 8.37
N ALA A 78 2.16 -14.39 7.27
CA ALA A 78 3.25 -13.62 6.65
C ALA A 78 3.82 -12.51 7.55
N SER A 79 3.02 -12.00 8.49
CA SER A 79 3.45 -11.00 9.46
C SER A 79 4.32 -11.59 10.59
N ALA A 80 4.24 -12.90 10.83
CA ALA A 80 5.03 -13.59 11.84
C ALA A 80 6.49 -13.82 11.38
N ALA A 81 7.42 -13.86 12.33
CA ALA A 81 8.85 -13.91 12.03
C ALA A 81 9.33 -15.27 11.47
N ASP A 82 8.59 -16.35 11.74
CA ASP A 82 9.09 -17.72 11.60
C ASP A 82 8.32 -18.59 10.59
N GLU A 83 7.20 -18.13 10.05
CA GLU A 83 6.32 -18.97 9.22
C GLU A 83 6.65 -18.93 7.72
N PHE A 84 7.25 -17.84 7.22
CA PHE A 84 7.69 -17.71 5.83
C PHE A 84 9.11 -17.16 5.71
N ASP A 85 9.86 -17.69 4.73
CA ASP A 85 11.12 -17.12 4.26
C ASP A 85 10.86 -15.88 3.39
N LEU A 86 10.28 -14.86 4.02
CA LEU A 86 10.04 -13.54 3.43
C LEU A 86 11.20 -12.61 3.78
N ASP A 87 11.56 -11.76 2.83
CA ASP A 87 12.39 -10.61 3.16
C ASP A 87 11.69 -9.67 4.16
N LEU A 88 12.50 -8.82 4.78
CA LEU A 88 12.06 -7.92 5.83
C LEU A 88 10.97 -6.96 5.35
N ASP A 89 11.09 -6.42 4.12
CA ASP A 89 10.17 -5.40 3.63
C ASP A 89 8.79 -6.02 3.34
N ASN A 90 8.73 -7.23 2.75
CA ASN A 90 7.49 -7.98 2.56
C ASN A 90 6.80 -8.32 3.89
N ARG A 91 7.57 -8.71 4.91
CA ARG A 91 7.04 -8.94 6.27
C ARG A 91 6.48 -7.65 6.88
N LEU A 92 7.16 -6.51 6.69
CA LEU A 92 6.67 -5.22 7.16
C LEU A 92 5.37 -4.79 6.44
N VAL A 93 5.22 -5.07 5.14
CA VAL A 93 3.94 -4.87 4.44
C VAL A 93 2.83 -5.72 5.04
N ALA A 94 3.08 -7.01 5.31
CA ALA A 94 2.09 -7.89 5.94
C ALA A 94 1.70 -7.38 7.35
N ARG A 95 2.68 -6.94 8.16
CA ARG A 95 2.41 -6.32 9.47
C ARG A 95 1.59 -5.04 9.35
N MET A 96 1.88 -4.17 8.37
CA MET A 96 1.08 -2.96 8.11
C MET A 96 -0.36 -3.31 7.72
N ALA A 97 -0.54 -4.31 6.85
CA ALA A 97 -1.86 -4.77 6.42
C ALA A 97 -2.68 -5.31 7.58
N MET A 98 -2.07 -6.11 8.46
CA MET A 98 -2.73 -6.61 9.66
C MET A 98 -3.03 -5.51 10.68
N ALA A 99 -2.13 -4.53 10.85
CA ALA A 99 -2.38 -3.39 11.71
C ALA A 99 -3.59 -2.56 11.24
N GLN A 100 -3.69 -2.31 9.92
CA GLN A 100 -4.86 -1.63 9.35
C GLN A 100 -6.14 -2.45 9.48
N HIS A 101 -6.07 -3.76 9.21
CA HIS A 101 -7.23 -4.65 9.32
C HIS A 101 -7.77 -4.73 10.76
N ALA A 102 -6.87 -4.67 11.75
CA ALA A 102 -7.21 -4.63 13.17
C ALA A 102 -7.58 -3.23 13.68
N GLU A 103 -7.51 -2.19 12.83
CA GLU A 103 -7.68 -0.79 13.20
C GLU A 103 -6.76 -0.36 14.37
N ASP A 104 -5.47 -0.77 14.33
CA ASP A 104 -4.46 -0.46 15.36
C ASP A 104 -3.39 0.55 14.85
N PRO A 105 -3.59 1.86 15.11
CA PRO A 105 -2.64 2.90 14.71
C PRO A 105 -1.26 2.78 15.38
N SER A 106 -1.19 2.17 16.57
CA SER A 106 0.07 2.00 17.28
C SER A 106 0.93 0.96 16.57
N ALA A 107 0.33 -0.15 16.15
CA ALA A 107 1.00 -1.17 15.35
C ALA A 107 1.44 -0.62 13.98
N GLU A 108 0.62 0.22 13.32
CA GLU A 108 1.05 0.91 12.09
C GLU A 108 2.30 1.77 12.31
N TYR A 109 2.33 2.54 13.41
CA TYR A 109 3.46 3.38 13.76
C TYR A 109 4.72 2.56 14.02
N GLU A 110 4.60 1.43 14.71
CA GLU A 110 5.73 0.51 14.95
C GLU A 110 6.33 0.01 13.64
N VAL A 111 5.51 -0.40 12.68
CA VAL A 111 6.00 -0.85 11.36
C VAL A 111 6.76 0.27 10.64
N LEU A 112 6.22 1.48 10.62
CA LEU A 112 6.88 2.63 9.98
C LEU A 112 8.21 2.97 10.66
N ARG A 113 8.23 2.93 12.00
CA ARG A 113 9.43 3.17 12.78
C ARG A 113 10.48 2.10 12.51
N ASP A 114 10.09 0.82 12.46
CA ASP A 114 10.99 -0.30 12.18
C ASP A 114 11.59 -0.15 10.77
N ALA A 115 10.78 0.19 9.76
CA ALA A 115 11.25 0.46 8.40
C ALA A 115 12.24 1.63 8.35
N ALA A 116 11.95 2.72 9.08
CA ALA A 116 12.80 3.91 9.13
C ALA A 116 14.16 3.70 9.80
N THR A 117 14.40 2.55 10.43
CA THR A 117 15.73 2.22 11.01
C THR A 117 16.80 1.98 9.95
N ALA A 118 16.40 1.59 8.74
CA ALA A 118 17.30 1.38 7.61
C ALA A 118 17.37 2.63 6.71
N PRO A 119 18.54 2.92 6.11
CA PRO A 119 18.62 3.90 5.03
C PRO A 119 17.62 3.56 3.92
N ASP A 120 16.86 4.57 3.49
CA ASP A 120 15.79 4.46 2.48
C ASP A 120 14.68 3.44 2.79
N GLY A 121 14.58 2.96 4.05
CA GLY A 121 13.66 1.86 4.38
C GLY A 121 12.18 2.19 4.16
N LEU A 122 11.76 3.44 4.36
CA LEU A 122 10.39 3.88 4.02
C LEU A 122 10.14 3.91 2.51
N VAL A 123 11.15 4.25 1.70
CA VAL A 123 11.04 4.22 0.24
C VAL A 123 10.89 2.77 -0.23
N ARG A 124 11.74 1.86 0.28
CA ARG A 124 11.64 0.44 -0.03
C ARG A 124 10.28 -0.13 0.39
N LEU A 125 9.82 0.18 1.60
CA LEU A 125 8.52 -0.28 2.09
C LEU A 125 7.37 0.21 1.20
N ALA A 126 7.40 1.47 0.74
CA ALA A 126 6.38 1.99 -0.18
C ALA A 126 6.37 1.26 -1.53
N LEU A 127 7.54 0.98 -2.10
CA LEU A 127 7.68 0.24 -3.35
C LEU A 127 7.24 -1.22 -3.19
N THR A 128 7.65 -1.88 -2.11
CA THR A 128 7.25 -3.25 -1.79
C THR A 128 5.75 -3.34 -1.57
N ALA A 129 5.14 -2.39 -0.85
CA ALA A 129 3.68 -2.37 -0.66
C ALA A 129 2.95 -2.30 -2.00
N ALA A 130 3.36 -1.40 -2.90
CA ALA A 130 2.76 -1.28 -4.22
C ALA A 130 2.95 -2.55 -5.07
N GLY A 131 4.12 -3.19 -4.99
CA GLY A 131 4.40 -4.47 -5.62
C GLY A 131 3.50 -5.59 -5.10
N VAL A 132 3.32 -5.69 -3.78
CA VAL A 132 2.42 -6.66 -3.14
C VAL A 132 0.98 -6.47 -3.61
N VAL A 133 0.44 -5.24 -3.61
CA VAL A 133 -0.92 -4.99 -4.12
C VAL A 133 -1.06 -5.41 -5.57
N SER A 134 -0.07 -5.08 -6.41
CA SER A 134 -0.05 -5.44 -7.84
C SER A 134 0.05 -6.95 -8.08
N ALA A 135 0.72 -7.68 -7.17
CA ALA A 135 0.91 -9.13 -7.28
C ALA A 135 -0.28 -9.93 -6.72
N MET A 136 -0.85 -9.49 -5.59
CA MET A 136 -1.97 -10.15 -4.91
C MET A 136 -3.29 -10.06 -5.69
N LEU A 137 -3.39 -9.09 -6.60
CA LEU A 137 -4.60 -8.90 -7.39
C LEU A 137 -4.29 -9.01 -8.89
N PRO A 138 -4.02 -10.22 -9.42
CA PRO A 138 -3.84 -10.43 -10.86
C PRO A 138 -5.02 -9.92 -11.69
N GLN A 139 -6.22 -9.87 -11.08
CA GLN A 139 -7.42 -9.28 -11.67
C GLN A 139 -7.25 -7.80 -12.03
N LEU A 140 -6.37 -7.03 -11.36
CA LEU A 140 -6.04 -5.64 -11.73
C LEU A 140 -5.48 -5.53 -13.15
N ARG A 141 -4.85 -6.59 -13.66
CA ARG A 141 -4.32 -6.65 -15.03
C ARG A 141 -5.40 -6.90 -16.09
N THR A 142 -6.64 -7.17 -15.68
CA THR A 142 -7.81 -7.32 -16.57
C THR A 142 -8.44 -5.97 -16.88
N ASP A 143 -9.30 -5.89 -17.92
CA ASP A 143 -10.02 -4.65 -18.24
C ASP A 143 -10.92 -4.17 -17.09
N ILE A 144 -11.54 -5.11 -16.36
CA ILE A 144 -12.40 -4.80 -15.21
C ILE A 144 -11.56 -4.21 -14.06
N GLY A 145 -10.43 -4.84 -13.74
CA GLY A 145 -9.52 -4.35 -12.71
C GLY A 145 -8.91 -2.98 -13.03
N ARG A 146 -8.52 -2.76 -14.28
CA ARG A 146 -8.05 -1.43 -14.74
C ARG A 146 -9.15 -0.37 -14.63
N GLN A 147 -10.38 -0.71 -14.98
CA GLN A 147 -11.51 0.21 -14.84
C GLN A 147 -11.79 0.55 -13.37
N LEU A 148 -11.66 -0.42 -12.46
CA LEU A 148 -11.78 -0.21 -11.02
C LEU A 148 -10.71 0.76 -10.50
N LEU A 149 -9.43 0.55 -10.84
CA LEU A 149 -8.35 1.46 -10.44
C LEU A 149 -8.59 2.89 -10.97
N ASN A 150 -9.06 3.02 -12.21
CA ASN A 150 -9.39 4.33 -12.78
C ASN A 150 -10.55 5.01 -12.04
N ASN A 151 -11.58 4.25 -11.63
CA ASN A 151 -12.69 4.80 -10.86
C ASN A 151 -12.22 5.31 -9.48
N LEU A 152 -11.37 4.55 -8.78
CA LEU A 152 -10.77 4.95 -7.52
C LEU A 152 -9.90 6.21 -7.68
N ALA A 153 -9.10 6.29 -8.75
CA ALA A 153 -8.27 7.46 -9.03
C ALA A 153 -9.12 8.71 -9.30
N MET A 154 -10.20 8.55 -10.06
CA MET A 154 -11.17 9.64 -10.32
C MET A 154 -11.90 10.09 -9.06
N GLN A 155 -12.20 9.16 -8.13
CA GLN A 155 -12.79 9.51 -6.84
C GLN A 155 -11.83 10.32 -5.98
N ALA A 156 -10.58 9.86 -5.83
CA ALA A 156 -9.56 10.58 -5.09
C ALA A 156 -9.34 12.01 -5.65
N LEU A 157 -9.30 12.17 -6.98
CA LEU A 157 -9.20 13.49 -7.61
C LEU A 157 -10.36 14.44 -7.26
N ARG A 158 -11.59 13.93 -7.16
CA ARG A 158 -12.77 14.73 -6.80
C ARG A 158 -12.72 15.16 -5.33
N GLU A 159 -12.31 14.25 -4.46
CA GLU A 159 -12.17 14.51 -3.02
C GLU A 159 -11.05 15.51 -2.73
N GLU A 160 -9.97 15.51 -3.52
CA GLU A 160 -8.89 16.51 -3.42
C GLU A 160 -9.32 17.91 -3.89
N SER A 161 -10.26 17.98 -4.84
CA SER A 161 -10.72 19.24 -5.44
C SER A 161 -11.91 19.88 -4.70
N SER A 162 -12.40 19.25 -3.62
CA SER A 162 -13.53 19.70 -2.80
C SER A 162 -13.06 20.40 -1.54
#